data_AF-A0A438JHH7-F1
#
_entry.id   AF-A0A438JHH7-F1
#
_cell.length_a   1.000
_cell.length_b   1.000
_cell.length_c   1.000
_cell.angle_alpha   90.00
_cell.angle_beta   90.00
_cell.angle_gamma   90.00
#
_symmetry.space_group_name_H-M   'P 1'
#
loop_
_entity.id
_entity.type
_entity.pdbx_description
1 polymer ?
#
loop_
_entity_poly.entity_id
_entity_poly.type
_entity_poly.pdbx_seq_one_letter_code
_entity_poly.pdbx_strand_id
1 'polypeptide(L)'
;MAKLCSRMFFTARLQFNRFISSSTTAFPRRVVVTGLGMVTPLGCGVETTWKRLIEGKCAIRAISPEDLKMNGFDKETQLHTYDQLTSKVAAIVPCGTNPGDFSEELWLNSRVST
;
A
#
# COMPACT_ATOMS: atom_id res chain seq x y z
N MET A 1 10.47 -59.01 39.20
CA MET A 1 11.77 -58.41 39.58
C MET A 1 11.88 -57.04 38.92
N ALA A 2 12.03 -56.01 39.74
CA ALA A 2 12.05 -54.61 39.32
C ALA A 2 13.34 -54.22 38.60
N LYS A 3 13.25 -53.34 37.59
CA LYS A 3 14.24 -52.28 37.36
C LYS A 3 13.53 -50.99 36.95
N LEU A 4 13.57 -50.05 37.88
CA LEU A 4 13.27 -48.64 37.74
C LEU A 4 14.44 -47.98 36.97
N CYS A 5 14.17 -47.20 35.91
CA CYS A 5 15.11 -46.15 35.47
C CYS A 5 14.39 -45.04 34.68
N SER A 6 13.95 -44.03 35.43
CA SER A 6 14.14 -42.58 35.23
C SER A 6 14.05 -41.95 33.82
N ARG A 7 13.05 -41.05 33.65
CA ARG A 7 13.11 -39.65 33.14
C ARG A 7 13.93 -39.40 31.85
N MET A 8 13.45 -38.73 30.79
CA MET A 8 12.87 -37.38 30.78
C MET A 8 12.53 -36.95 29.33
N PHE A 9 11.49 -36.10 29.20
CA PHE A 9 11.20 -35.12 28.14
C PHE A 9 11.22 -35.55 26.66
N PHE A 10 10.02 -35.83 26.15
CA PHE A 10 9.67 -35.72 24.73
C PHE A 10 9.62 -34.24 24.32
N THR A 11 10.70 -33.69 23.78
CA THR A 11 10.59 -32.54 22.86
C THR A 11 10.33 -33.10 21.47
N ALA A 12 9.05 -33.23 21.11
CA ALA A 12 8.65 -33.51 19.75
C ALA A 12 8.97 -32.30 18.88
N ARG A 13 10.23 -32.19 18.44
CA ARG A 13 10.60 -31.30 17.34
C ARG A 13 10.07 -31.97 16.08
N LEU A 14 8.82 -31.65 15.72
CA LEU A 14 8.20 -32.07 14.46
C LEU A 14 9.14 -31.68 13.32
N GLN A 15 9.85 -32.67 12.80
CA GLN A 15 10.69 -32.57 11.64
C GLN A 15 9.79 -32.43 10.40
N PHE A 16 9.56 -31.19 9.97
CA PHE A 16 9.16 -30.96 8.58
C PHE A 16 10.42 -30.92 7.72
N ASN A 17 11.07 -32.08 7.58
CA ASN A 17 12.24 -32.24 6.72
C ASN A 17 11.73 -32.51 5.30
N ARG A 18 11.47 -31.45 4.54
CA ARG A 18 11.23 -31.54 3.10
C ARG A 18 12.58 -31.86 2.44
N PHE A 19 12.91 -33.16 2.37
CA PHE A 19 14.02 -33.65 1.57
C PHE A 19 13.70 -33.43 0.09
N ILE A 20 14.26 -32.39 -0.52
CA ILE A 20 14.45 -32.32 -1.97
C ILE A 20 15.92 -32.60 -2.21
N SER A 21 16.22 -33.85 -2.57
CA SER A 21 17.47 -34.19 -3.22
C SER A 21 17.33 -33.90 -4.71
N SER A 22 18.06 -32.89 -5.18
CA SER A 22 18.50 -32.78 -6.57
C SER A 22 19.77 -31.96 -6.58
N SER A 23 20.86 -32.62 -6.97
CA SER A 23 22.21 -32.08 -7.10
C SER A 23 22.26 -31.00 -8.18
N THR A 24 22.17 -29.73 -7.78
CA THR A 24 22.80 -28.60 -8.45
C THR A 24 23.18 -27.59 -7.36
N THR A 25 24.39 -27.06 -7.38
CA THR A 25 24.75 -25.85 -6.64
C THR A 25 23.94 -24.68 -7.21
N ALA A 26 22.67 -24.59 -6.85
CA ALA A 26 21.79 -23.53 -7.30
C ALA A 26 22.16 -22.27 -6.51
N PHE A 27 23.12 -21.50 -7.04
CA PHE A 27 23.31 -20.13 -6.58
C PHE A 27 21.97 -19.39 -6.69
N PRO A 28 21.62 -18.55 -5.70
CA PRO A 28 20.34 -17.84 -5.71
C PRO A 28 20.20 -17.04 -7.01
N ARG A 29 19.05 -17.18 -7.69
CA ARG A 29 18.78 -16.43 -8.92
C ARG A 29 18.71 -14.94 -8.59
N ARG A 30 19.44 -14.13 -9.35
CA ARG A 30 19.41 -12.67 -9.20
C ARG A 30 18.08 -12.13 -9.75
N VAL A 31 17.44 -11.27 -8.96
CA VAL A 31 16.24 -10.53 -9.35
C VAL A 31 16.59 -9.03 -9.29
N VAL A 32 16.17 -8.28 -10.30
CA VAL A 32 16.39 -6.84 -10.41
C VAL A 32 15.08 -6.11 -10.71
N VAL A 33 15.00 -4.84 -10.34
CA VAL A 33 13.88 -3.96 -10.69
C VAL A 33 14.19 -3.30 -12.03
N THR A 34 13.29 -3.45 -13.01
CA THR A 34 13.46 -2.91 -14.37
C THR A 34 12.50 -1.77 -14.69
N GLY A 35 11.53 -1.50 -13.83
CA GLY A 35 10.55 -0.43 -14.02
C GLY A 35 9.99 0.05 -12.70
N LEU A 36 9.66 1.34 -12.64
CA LEU A 36 9.07 2.01 -11.49
C LEU A 36 7.84 2.79 -11.94
N GLY A 37 6.80 2.77 -11.11
CA GLY A 37 5.58 3.56 -11.30
C GLY A 37 5.03 3.96 -9.94
N MET A 38 4.54 5.19 -9.83
CA MET A 38 3.95 5.69 -8.60
C MET A 38 2.89 6.75 -8.86
N VAL A 39 1.85 6.72 -8.03
CA VAL A 39 0.82 7.74 -7.93
C VAL A 39 0.73 8.07 -6.44
N THR A 40 1.11 9.28 -6.06
CA THR A 40 1.24 9.68 -4.66
C THR A 40 0.62 11.05 -4.42
N PRO A 41 0.39 11.46 -3.16
CA PRO A 41 0.01 12.82 -2.83
C PRO A 41 1.03 13.88 -3.27
N LEU A 42 2.30 13.51 -3.45
CA LEU A 42 3.31 14.40 -4.01
C LEU A 42 3.22 14.49 -5.54
N GLY A 43 2.38 13.71 -6.20
CA GLY A 43 2.14 13.78 -7.64
C GLY A 43 2.04 12.40 -8.30
N CYS A 44 1.61 12.42 -9.55
CA CYS A 44 1.61 11.28 -10.45
C CYS A 44 2.97 11.18 -11.17
N GLY A 45 3.54 9.98 -11.21
CA GLY A 45 4.82 9.69 -11.84
C GLY A 45 6.00 9.75 -10.88
N VAL A 46 7.03 8.98 -11.22
CA VAL A 46 8.28 8.84 -10.43
C VAL A 46 9.03 10.15 -10.33
N GLU A 47 9.17 10.86 -11.46
CA GLU A 47 9.91 12.11 -11.54
C GLU A 47 9.31 13.20 -10.64
N THR A 48 8.00 13.47 -10.80
CA THR A 48 7.28 14.48 -10.01
C THR A 48 7.37 14.22 -8.52
N THR A 49 7.08 12.96 -8.12
CA THR A 49 7.08 12.55 -6.72
C THR A 49 8.49 12.64 -6.13
N TRP A 50 9.50 12.11 -6.82
CA TRP A 50 10.87 12.08 -6.32
C TRP A 50 11.45 13.48 -6.19
N LYS A 51 11.25 14.35 -7.20
CA LYS A 51 11.69 15.74 -7.14
C LYS A 51 11.11 16.47 -5.93
N ARG A 52 9.78 16.40 -5.74
CA ARG A 52 9.10 17.06 -4.61
C ARG A 52 9.51 16.46 -3.26
N LEU A 53 9.77 15.16 -3.20
CA LEU A 53 10.28 14.49 -1.99
C LEU A 53 11.66 15.02 -1.59
N ILE A 54 12.59 15.10 -2.54
CA ILE A 54 13.95 15.61 -2.30
C ILE A 54 13.95 17.10 -1.96
N GLU A 55 13.03 17.87 -2.54
CA GLU A 55 12.79 19.28 -2.16
C GLU A 55 12.15 19.45 -0.78
N GLY A 56 11.84 18.37 -0.06
CA GLY A 56 11.23 18.41 1.27
C GLY A 56 9.77 18.88 1.26
N LYS A 57 9.07 18.75 0.12
CA LYS A 57 7.64 19.10 0.04
C LYS A 57 6.80 18.11 0.85
N CYS A 58 5.72 18.61 1.42
CA CYS A 58 4.72 17.81 2.12
C CYS A 58 3.36 18.01 1.46
N ALA A 59 2.64 16.91 1.21
CA ALA A 59 1.31 16.93 0.61
C ALA A 59 0.18 16.73 1.65
N ILE A 60 0.52 16.64 2.94
CA ILE A 60 -0.49 16.60 4.01
C ILE A 60 -1.12 17.99 4.10
N ARG A 61 -2.45 18.03 4.01
CA ARG A 61 -3.26 19.24 4.18
C ARG A 61 -4.46 18.97 5.07
N ALA A 62 -5.10 20.04 5.54
CA ALA A 62 -6.42 19.93 6.13
C ALA A 62 -7.40 19.38 5.07
N ILE A 63 -8.29 18.48 5.50
CA ILE A 63 -9.38 18.01 4.64
C ILE A 63 -10.51 19.04 4.66
N SER A 64 -11.26 19.13 3.58
CA SER A 64 -12.49 19.91 3.48
C SER A 64 -13.70 18.96 3.38
N PRO A 65 -14.94 19.44 3.58
CA PRO A 65 -16.14 18.61 3.44
C PRO A 65 -16.24 17.91 2.07
N GLU A 66 -15.72 18.54 1.01
CA GLU A 66 -15.69 18.00 -0.35
C GLU A 66 -14.80 16.75 -0.48
N ASP A 67 -13.79 16.61 0.38
CA ASP A 67 -12.89 15.45 0.39
C ASP A 67 -13.58 14.17 0.93
N LEU A 68 -14.73 14.30 1.59
CA LEU A 68 -15.49 13.16 2.12
C LEU A 68 -16.15 12.31 1.04
N LYS A 69 -16.15 12.78 -0.22
CA LYS A 69 -16.76 12.12 -1.38
C LYS A 69 -18.23 11.71 -1.12
N MET A 70 -18.96 12.52 -0.36
CA MET A 70 -20.37 12.31 0.01
C MET A 70 -21.33 13.09 -0.90
N ASN A 71 -21.04 13.15 -2.21
CA ASN A 71 -21.77 13.99 -3.18
C ASN A 71 -23.26 13.62 -3.36
N GLY A 72 -23.67 12.43 -2.90
CA GLY A 72 -25.07 11.97 -2.93
C GLY A 72 -25.91 12.41 -1.72
N PHE A 73 -25.31 13.10 -0.74
CA PHE A 73 -25.98 13.58 0.47
C PHE A 73 -26.14 15.09 0.45
N ASP A 74 -27.11 15.58 1.23
CA ASP A 74 -27.32 16.99 1.49
C ASP A 74 -26.14 17.62 2.23
N LYS A 75 -25.98 18.94 2.05
CA LYS A 75 -24.85 19.70 2.60
C LYS A 75 -24.83 19.69 4.14
N GLU A 76 -26.00 19.61 4.77
CA GLU A 76 -26.11 19.55 6.24
C GLU A 76 -25.53 18.23 6.77
N THR A 77 -25.90 17.10 6.17
CA THR A 77 -25.32 15.78 6.49
C THR A 77 -23.81 15.75 6.27
N GLN A 78 -23.30 16.36 5.19
CA GLN A 78 -21.86 16.44 4.93
C GLN A 78 -21.12 17.22 6.03
N LEU A 79 -21.66 18.37 6.45
CA LEU A 79 -21.08 19.20 7.50
C LEU A 79 -21.14 18.52 8.87
N HIS A 80 -22.28 17.91 9.20
CA HIS A 80 -22.43 17.15 10.44
C HIS A 80 -21.39 16.02 10.51
N THR A 81 -21.20 15.28 9.42
CA THR A 81 -20.20 14.21 9.35
C THR A 81 -18.78 14.75 9.49
N TYR A 82 -18.45 15.84 8.78
CA TYR A 82 -17.15 16.51 8.88
C TYR A 82 -16.82 16.94 10.31
N ASP A 83 -17.81 17.41 11.07
CA ASP A 83 -17.62 17.86 12.45
C ASP A 83 -17.32 16.72 13.43
N GLN A 84 -17.86 15.54 13.19
CA GLN A 84 -17.59 14.34 14.01
C GLN A 84 -16.18 13.75 13.78
N LEU A 85 -15.45 14.20 12.76
CA LEU A 85 -14.12 13.69 12.48
C LEU A 85 -13.12 14.17 13.53
N THR A 86 -12.52 13.21 14.24
CA THR A 86 -11.44 13.48 15.21
C THR A 86 -10.15 13.93 14.53
N SER A 87 -9.85 13.39 13.34
CA SER A 87 -8.73 13.81 12.50
C SER A 87 -9.23 14.50 11.24
N LYS A 88 -8.73 15.71 10.99
CA LYS A 88 -9.12 16.55 9.84
C LYS A 88 -7.92 16.86 8.93
N VAL A 89 -7.00 15.91 8.79
CA VAL A 89 -5.81 16.02 7.93
C VAL A 89 -5.65 14.77 7.06
N ALA A 90 -5.25 14.95 5.81
CA ALA A 90 -4.96 13.86 4.88
C ALA A 90 -3.94 14.30 3.82
N ALA A 91 -3.33 13.33 3.15
CA ALA A 91 -2.54 13.55 1.95
C ALA A 91 -3.30 12.96 0.77
N ILE A 92 -3.74 13.81 -0.16
CA ILE A 92 -4.63 13.43 -1.26
C ILE A 92 -3.87 13.52 -2.57
N VAL A 93 -4.06 12.54 -3.44
CA VAL A 93 -3.48 12.53 -4.79
C VAL A 93 -4.07 13.70 -5.58
N PRO A 94 -3.23 14.55 -6.22
CA PRO A 94 -3.74 15.60 -7.08
C PRO A 94 -4.36 14.97 -8.34
N CYS A 95 -5.66 15.18 -8.56
CA CYS A 95 -6.38 14.70 -9.73
C CYS A 95 -6.59 15.85 -10.72
N GLY A 96 -6.44 15.57 -12.02
CA GLY A 96 -6.53 16.58 -13.07
C GLY A 96 -5.86 16.17 -14.37
N THR A 97 -5.71 17.16 -15.25
CA THR A 97 -5.13 17.00 -16.60
C THR A 97 -3.74 17.65 -16.71
N ASN A 98 -3.25 18.29 -15.64
CA ASN A 98 -1.94 18.95 -15.67
C ASN A 98 -0.79 17.93 -15.55
N PRO A 99 0.42 18.28 -15.99
CA PRO A 99 1.59 17.45 -15.75
C PRO A 99 1.82 17.17 -14.26
N GLY A 100 1.85 15.89 -13.90
CA GLY A 100 2.00 15.44 -12.52
C GLY A 100 0.70 15.28 -11.74
N ASP A 101 -0.45 15.55 -12.36
CA ASP A 101 -1.77 15.18 -11.82
C ASP A 101 -2.16 13.77 -12.27
N PHE A 102 -3.06 13.13 -11.52
CA PHE A 102 -3.66 11.85 -11.86
C PHE A 102 -4.91 12.07 -12.71
N SER A 103 -4.89 11.57 -13.95
CA SER A 103 -6.04 11.67 -14.86
C SER A 103 -7.01 10.52 -14.62
N GLU A 104 -8.07 10.78 -13.87
CA GLU A 104 -9.09 9.79 -13.50
C GLU A 104 -9.77 9.17 -14.72
N GLU A 105 -10.07 9.96 -15.76
CA GLU A 105 -10.75 9.47 -16.96
C GLU A 105 -9.98 8.38 -17.72
N LEU A 106 -8.65 8.45 -17.69
CA LEU A 106 -7.79 7.48 -18.38
C LEU A 106 -7.78 6.13 -17.65
N TRP A 107 -7.86 6.15 -16.32
CA TRP A 107 -7.60 4.98 -15.48
C TRP A 107 -8.85 4.38 -14.83
N LEU A 108 -9.85 5.19 -14.53
CA LEU A 108 -11.06 4.79 -13.82
C LEU A 108 -12.22 4.44 -14.77
N ASN A 109 -12.17 4.86 -16.03
CA ASN A 109 -13.16 4.46 -17.03
C ASN A 109 -12.87 3.03 -17.50
N SER A 110 -13.47 2.06 -16.82
CA SER A 110 -13.47 0.67 -17.27
C SER A 110 -14.42 0.53 -18.46
N ARG A 111 -13.87 0.59 -19.69
CA ARG A 111 -14.50 0.26 -20.98
C ARG A 111 -15.45 1.33 -21.56
N VAL A 112 -14.91 2.22 -22.40
CA VAL A 112 -15.64 2.66 -23.59
C VAL A 112 -15.28 1.67 -24.70
N SER A 113 -15.97 0.54 -24.71
CA SER A 113 -15.96 -0.39 -25.85
C SER A 113 -16.75 0.28 -26.97
N THR A 114 -16.07 0.48 -28.09
CA THR A 114 -16.63 0.73 -29.42
C THR A 114 -17.70 -0.28 -29.80
#